data_AF-A0A7Y1YVW4-F1
#
_entry.id   AF-A0A7Y1YVW4-F1
#
_cell.length_a   1.000
_cell.length_b   1.000
_cell.length_c   1.000
_cell.angle_alpha   90.00
_cell.angle_beta   90.00
_cell.angle_gamma   90.00
#
_symmetry.space_group_name_H-M   'P 1'
#
loop_
_entity.id
_entity.type
_entity.pdbx_description
1 polymer ?
#
loop_
_entity_poly.entity_id
_entity_poly.type
_entity_poly.pdbx_seq_one_letter_code
_entity_poly.pdbx_strand_id
1 'polypeptide(L)'
;MFDVINGLATFAVENPELGRIWLFEMLSSDNPEDDVFFSHFHKSTAAMTASDVSEPGIDAEVLSVLMLAGYFLWPVWVRSKARTKKERNAMARRMSREVLRLTLHGTMRPEAFPELQALLDEA
;
A
#
# COMPACT_ATOMS: atom_id res chain seq x y z
N MET A 1 12.67 1.56 6.61
CA MET A 1 11.22 1.53 6.31
C MET A 1 10.81 2.58 5.28
N PHE A 2 11.03 3.88 5.52
CA PHE A 2 10.65 4.93 4.57
C PHE A 2 11.24 4.74 3.16
N ASP A 3 12.50 4.30 3.05
CA ASP A 3 13.12 4.07 1.75
C ASP A 3 12.46 2.96 0.94
N VAL A 4 11.90 1.95 1.61
CA VAL A 4 11.14 0.86 0.96
C VAL A 4 9.81 1.38 0.44
N ILE A 5 9.04 2.08 1.29
CA ILE A 5 7.77 2.72 0.92
C ILE A 5 7.97 3.70 -0.24
N ASN A 6 9.03 4.51 -0.17
CA ASN A 6 9.35 5.49 -1.18
C ASN A 6 9.91 4.87 -2.47
N GLY A 7 10.70 3.79 -2.36
CA GLY A 7 11.17 3.02 -3.49
C GLY A 7 10.00 2.43 -4.27
N LEU A 8 9.04 1.82 -3.59
CA LEU A 8 7.86 1.22 -4.22
C LEU A 8 6.94 2.25 -4.86
N ALA A 9 6.67 3.36 -4.19
CA ALA A 9 5.88 4.46 -4.77
C ALA A 9 6.57 5.07 -6.00
N THR A 10 7.89 5.25 -5.96
CA THR A 10 8.67 5.72 -7.11
C THR A 10 8.61 4.72 -8.24
N PHE A 11 8.85 3.44 -7.97
CA PHE A 11 8.82 2.37 -8.95
C PHE A 11 7.47 2.29 -9.67
N ALA A 12 6.36 2.28 -8.93
CA ALA A 12 5.01 2.25 -9.49
C ALA A 12 4.73 3.48 -10.39
N VAL A 13 5.21 4.66 -9.99
CA VAL A 13 5.04 5.89 -10.78
C VAL A 13 5.92 5.91 -12.03
N GLU A 14 7.12 5.35 -11.96
CA GLU A 14 8.05 5.28 -13.09
C GLU A 14 7.66 4.18 -14.10
N ASN A 15 7.00 3.11 -13.64
CA ASN A 15 6.64 1.93 -14.44
C ASN A 15 5.13 1.61 -14.36
N PRO A 16 4.24 2.53 -14.75
CA PRO A 16 2.78 2.36 -14.62
C PRO A 16 2.22 1.20 -15.44
N GLU A 17 2.87 0.82 -16.54
CA GLU A 17 2.51 -0.33 -17.36
C GLU A 17 2.72 -1.66 -16.63
N LEU A 18 3.78 -1.81 -15.83
CA LEU A 18 4.01 -3.02 -15.05
C LEU A 18 2.89 -3.23 -14.03
N GLY A 19 2.48 -2.16 -13.35
CA GLY A 19 1.33 -2.23 -12.43
C GLY A 19 0.02 -2.58 -13.13
N ARG A 20 -0.19 -2.14 -14.37
CA ARG A 20 -1.40 -2.50 -15.15
C ARG A 20 -1.39 -3.95 -15.61
N ILE A 21 -0.24 -4.44 -16.09
CA ILE A 21 -0.09 -5.82 -16.52
C ILE A 21 -0.35 -6.74 -15.33
N TRP A 22 0.30 -6.46 -14.19
CA TRP A 22 0.12 -7.26 -13.00
C TRP A 22 -1.32 -7.23 -12.48
N LEU A 23 -1.96 -6.05 -12.43
CA LEU A 23 -3.37 -5.96 -12.06
C LEU A 23 -4.27 -6.77 -13.02
N PHE A 24 -3.99 -6.73 -14.33
CA PHE A 24 -4.73 -7.52 -15.30
C PHE A 24 -4.55 -9.03 -15.09
N GLU A 25 -3.31 -9.49 -14.87
CA GLU A 25 -3.00 -10.90 -14.58
C GLU A 25 -3.72 -11.36 -13.30
N MET A 26 -3.66 -10.57 -12.24
CA MET A 26 -4.33 -10.85 -10.97
C MET A 26 -5.86 -10.93 -11.13
N LEU A 27 -6.47 -10.01 -11.88
CA LEU A 27 -7.91 -10.01 -12.16
C LEU A 27 -8.34 -11.14 -13.12
N SER A 28 -7.40 -11.70 -13.87
CA SER A 28 -7.67 -12.79 -14.83
C SER A 28 -7.33 -14.17 -14.27
N SER A 29 -6.76 -14.25 -13.05
CA SER A 29 -6.38 -15.50 -12.41
C SER A 29 -7.59 -16.14 -11.72
N ASP A 30 -7.77 -17.45 -11.92
CA ASP A 30 -8.71 -18.25 -11.13
C ASP A 30 -8.19 -18.49 -9.69
N ASN A 31 -6.87 -18.39 -9.49
CA ASN A 31 -6.18 -18.57 -8.21
C ASN A 31 -5.24 -17.38 -7.93
N PRO A 32 -5.71 -16.28 -7.34
CA PRO A 32 -4.85 -15.13 -7.00
C PRO A 32 -3.79 -15.46 -5.93
N GLU A 33 -3.99 -16.53 -5.15
CA GLU A 33 -3.03 -16.99 -4.13
C GLU A 33 -1.72 -17.52 -4.71
N ASP A 34 -1.73 -18.00 -5.97
CA ASP A 34 -0.54 -18.49 -6.67
C ASP A 34 0.34 -17.35 -7.23
N ASP A 35 -0.08 -16.09 -7.08
CA ASP A 35 0.65 -14.93 -7.58
C ASP A 35 1.96 -14.73 -6.78
N VAL A 36 3.08 -14.96 -7.47
CA VAL A 36 4.43 -14.88 -6.88
C VAL A 36 4.75 -13.47 -6.39
N PHE A 37 4.28 -12.43 -7.08
CA PHE A 37 4.54 -11.05 -6.70
C PHE A 37 3.76 -10.66 -5.44
N PHE A 38 2.50 -11.08 -5.36
CA PHE A 38 1.67 -10.91 -4.17
C PHE A 38 2.27 -11.68 -3.01
N SER A 39 2.66 -12.94 -3.19
CA SER A 39 3.32 -13.75 -2.16
C SER A 39 4.58 -13.05 -1.61
N HIS A 40 5.42 -12.47 -2.48
CA HIS A 40 6.60 -11.72 -2.04
C HIS A 40 6.26 -10.42 -1.30
N PHE A 41 5.27 -9.68 -1.80
CA PHE A 41 4.81 -8.46 -1.14
C PHE A 41 4.22 -8.76 0.24
N HIS A 42 3.33 -9.76 0.30
CA HIS A 42 2.72 -10.25 1.53
C HIS A 42 3.75 -10.72 2.55
N LYS A 43 4.76 -11.52 2.16
CA LYS A 43 5.85 -11.91 3.06
C LYS A 43 6.56 -10.69 3.69
N SER A 44 6.77 -9.64 2.90
CA SER A 44 7.39 -8.40 3.39
C SER A 44 6.48 -7.65 4.37
N THR A 45 5.17 -7.57 4.06
CA THR A 45 4.18 -6.97 4.95
C THR A 45 4.02 -7.78 6.24
N ALA A 46 3.97 -9.11 6.15
CA ALA A 46 3.86 -10.00 7.30
C ALA A 46 5.09 -9.90 8.22
N ALA A 47 6.29 -9.82 7.66
CA ALA A 47 7.50 -9.58 8.46
C ALA A 47 7.47 -8.21 9.15
N MET A 48 6.90 -7.19 8.51
CA MET A 48 6.71 -5.87 9.11
C MET A 48 5.70 -5.95 10.27
N THR A 49 4.50 -6.48 10.05
CA THR A 49 3.42 -6.51 11.06
C THR A 49 3.74 -7.42 12.24
N ALA A 50 4.54 -8.46 12.04
CA ALA A 50 5.00 -9.35 13.11
C ALA A 50 6.16 -8.78 13.95
N SER A 51 6.68 -7.59 13.61
CA SER A 51 7.77 -6.97 14.36
C SER A 51 7.31 -6.30 15.65
N ASP A 52 8.18 -6.28 16.67
CA ASP A 52 7.91 -5.69 18.00
C ASP A 52 7.61 -4.17 17.98
N VAL A 53 7.75 -3.52 16.83
CA VAL A 53 7.50 -2.08 16.64
C VAL A 53 6.20 -1.79 15.89
N SER A 54 5.44 -2.81 15.51
CA SER A 54 4.15 -2.67 14.85
C SER A 54 3.00 -2.74 15.84
N GLU A 55 1.90 -2.06 15.52
CA GLU A 55 0.65 -2.21 16.27
C GLU A 55 0.15 -3.66 16.18
N PRO A 56 -0.38 -4.22 17.26
CA PRO A 56 -0.92 -5.57 17.27
C PRO A 56 -2.22 -5.66 16.45
N GLY A 57 -2.60 -6.87 16.07
CA GLY A 57 -3.89 -7.14 15.40
C GLY A 57 -3.96 -6.71 13.93
N ILE A 58 -2.85 -6.29 13.32
CA ILE A 58 -2.82 -5.98 11.89
C ILE A 58 -2.94 -7.28 11.08
N ASP A 59 -4.01 -7.40 10.31
CA ASP A 59 -4.12 -8.40 9.25
C ASP A 59 -3.14 -8.07 8.12
N ALA A 60 -2.06 -8.84 8.05
CA ALA A 60 -0.99 -8.62 7.08
C ALA A 60 -1.44 -8.83 5.63
N GLU A 61 -2.33 -9.78 5.38
CA GLU A 61 -2.80 -10.10 4.03
C GLU A 61 -3.71 -8.98 3.52
N VAL A 62 -4.69 -8.58 4.34
CA VAL A 62 -5.60 -7.48 4.00
C VAL A 62 -4.81 -6.17 3.84
N LEU A 63 -3.85 -5.89 4.71
CA LEU A 63 -2.99 -4.70 4.58
C LEU A 63 -2.18 -4.73 3.27
N SER A 64 -1.67 -5.90 2.86
CA SER A 64 -0.96 -6.05 1.59
C SER A 64 -1.83 -5.66 0.40
N VAL A 65 -3.09 -6.14 0.37
CA VAL A 65 -4.05 -5.81 -0.69
C VAL A 65 -4.34 -4.30 -0.72
N LEU A 66 -4.60 -3.68 0.44
CA LEU A 66 -4.87 -2.24 0.54
C LEU A 66 -3.70 -1.39 -0.01
N MET A 67 -2.46 -1.75 0.34
CA MET A 67 -1.28 -1.05 -0.16
C MET A 67 -1.10 -1.23 -1.67
N LEU A 68 -1.20 -2.46 -2.18
CA LEU A 68 -1.05 -2.75 -3.61
C LEU A 68 -2.11 -2.06 -4.47
N ALA A 69 -3.37 -2.06 -4.04
CA ALA A 69 -4.42 -1.32 -4.71
C ALA A 69 -4.06 0.17 -4.87
N GLY A 70 -3.52 0.78 -3.80
CA GLY A 70 -2.99 2.15 -3.84
C GLY A 70 -1.86 2.32 -4.85
N TYR A 71 -0.89 1.40 -4.88
CA TYR A 71 0.24 1.46 -5.81
C TYR A 71 -0.14 1.21 -7.27
N PHE A 72 -1.15 0.37 -7.56
CA PHE A 72 -1.65 0.17 -8.91
C PHE A 72 -2.41 1.38 -9.44
N LEU A 73 -3.22 1.99 -8.58
CA LEU A 73 -4.12 3.06 -9.02
C LEU A 73 -3.46 4.44 -8.98
N TRP A 74 -2.54 4.72 -8.05
CA TRP A 74 -1.90 6.04 -7.95
C TRP A 74 -1.26 6.54 -9.26
N PRO A 75 -0.53 5.70 -10.04
CA PRO A 75 0.05 6.11 -11.32
C PRO A 75 -0.99 6.60 -12.35
N VAL A 76 -2.26 6.18 -12.24
CA VAL A 76 -3.36 6.71 -13.07
C VAL A 76 -3.56 8.20 -12.82
N TRP A 77 -3.61 8.62 -11.55
CA TRP A 77 -3.68 10.06 -11.20
C TRP A 77 -2.37 10.79 -11.45
N VAL A 78 -1.22 10.13 -11.33
CA VAL A 78 0.06 10.77 -11.67
C VAL A 78 0.08 11.13 -13.15
N ARG A 79 -0.32 10.22 -14.05
CA ARG A 79 -0.34 10.47 -15.49
C ARG A 79 -1.30 11.60 -15.89
N SER A 80 -2.42 11.77 -15.19
CA SER A 80 -3.35 12.87 -15.51
C SER A 80 -2.80 14.25 -15.11
N LYS A 81 -1.98 14.31 -14.05
CA LYS A 81 -1.52 15.57 -13.42
C LYS A 81 -0.07 15.96 -13.72
N ALA A 82 0.84 15.01 -13.92
CA ALA A 82 2.26 15.25 -14.11
C ALA A 82 2.67 15.10 -15.58
N ARG A 83 3.55 15.99 -16.07
CA ARG A 83 4.11 15.97 -17.43
C ARG A 83 5.61 15.75 -17.43
N THR A 84 6.30 16.19 -16.38
CA THR A 84 7.75 16.10 -16.25
C THR A 84 8.17 15.01 -15.26
N LYS A 85 9.43 14.55 -15.37
CA LYS A 85 10.02 13.63 -14.38
C LYS A 85 10.00 14.21 -12.96
N LYS A 86 10.29 15.51 -12.83
CA LYS A 86 10.26 16.22 -11.55
C LYS A 86 8.88 16.15 -10.89
N GLU A 87 7.81 16.38 -11.66
CA GLU A 87 6.43 16.31 -11.15
C GLU A 87 6.04 14.88 -10.77
N ARG A 88 6.43 13.88 -11.57
CA ARG A 88 6.21 12.46 -11.23
C ARG A 88 6.89 12.09 -9.91
N ASN A 89 8.14 12.50 -9.71
CA ASN A 89 8.86 12.25 -8.45
C ASN A 89 8.19 12.95 -7.27
N ALA A 90 7.68 14.17 -7.46
CA ALA A 90 6.91 14.86 -6.42
C ALA A 90 5.62 14.10 -6.07
N MET A 91 4.92 13.55 -7.08
CA MET A 91 3.72 12.73 -6.89
C MET A 91 4.01 11.39 -6.21
N ALA A 92 5.13 10.73 -6.56
CA ALA A 92 5.59 9.53 -5.84
C ALA A 92 5.83 9.85 -4.37
N ARG A 93 6.57 10.93 -4.08
CA ARG A 93 6.86 11.36 -2.70
C ARG A 93 5.61 11.72 -1.91
N ARG A 94 4.55 12.22 -2.57
CA ARG A 94 3.24 12.45 -1.92
C ARG A 94 2.63 11.13 -1.45
N MET A 95 2.60 10.11 -2.30
CA MET A 95 2.11 8.77 -1.92
C MET A 95 2.95 8.18 -0.79
N SER A 96 4.29 8.23 -0.89
CA SER A 96 5.19 7.70 0.15
C SER A 96 4.94 8.34 1.51
N ARG A 97 4.70 9.66 1.54
CA ARG A 97 4.40 10.40 2.78
C ARG A 97 3.05 10.03 3.36
N GLU A 98 2.05 9.77 2.53
CA GLU A 98 0.72 9.36 2.99
C GLU A 98 0.74 7.94 3.53
N VAL A 99 1.40 7.00 2.85
CA VAL A 99 1.59 5.64 3.35
C VAL A 99 2.34 5.67 4.67
N LEU A 100 3.42 6.46 4.79
CA LEU A 100 4.13 6.62 6.05
C LEU A 100 3.22 7.18 7.17
N ARG A 101 2.42 8.20 6.87
CA ARG A 101 1.48 8.78 7.84
C ARG A 101 0.48 7.73 8.31
N LEU A 102 -0.10 6.98 7.38
CA LEU A 102 -1.05 5.92 7.68
C LEU A 102 -0.42 4.82 8.55
N THR A 103 0.80 4.38 8.24
CA THR A 103 1.50 3.34 9.00
C THR A 103 1.89 3.80 10.40
N LEU A 104 2.20 5.09 10.61
CA LEU A 104 2.61 5.61 11.92
C LEU A 104 1.46 6.12 12.79
N HIS A 105 0.37 6.60 12.16
CA HIS A 105 -0.66 7.36 12.86
C HIS A 105 -2.09 6.90 12.55
N GLY A 106 -2.28 5.98 11.61
CA GLY A 106 -3.60 5.65 11.08
C GLY A 106 -4.27 6.83 10.36
N THR A 107 -5.57 6.70 10.12
CA THR A 107 -6.42 7.76 9.54
C THR A 107 -7.26 8.50 10.57
N MET A 108 -7.59 7.83 11.67
CA MET A 108 -8.54 8.28 12.68
C MET A 108 -7.93 8.11 14.07
N ARG A 109 -8.39 8.95 15.02
CA ARG A 109 -7.98 8.89 16.42
C ARG A 109 -9.05 8.15 17.22
N PRO A 110 -8.74 7.04 17.90
CA PRO A 110 -9.75 6.22 18.58
C PRO A 110 -10.48 6.99 19.69
N GLU A 111 -9.82 7.97 20.33
CA GLU A 111 -10.41 8.79 21.39
C GLU A 111 -11.58 9.66 20.91
N ALA A 112 -11.66 9.91 19.61
CA ALA A 112 -12.75 10.66 18.99
C ALA A 112 -13.92 9.77 18.54
N PHE A 113 -13.73 8.45 18.47
CA PHE A 113 -14.71 7.49 17.94
C PHE A 113 -14.77 6.19 18.78
N PRO A 114 -15.16 6.25 20.07
CA PRO A 114 -15.17 5.07 20.94
C PRO A 114 -16.04 3.91 20.40
N GLU A 115 -17.12 4.23 19.69
CA GLU A 115 -18.01 3.25 19.07
C GLU A 115 -17.33 2.43 17.96
N LEU A 116 -16.36 3.01 17.26
CA LEU A 116 -15.59 2.29 16.23
C LEU A 116 -14.53 1.41 16.85
N GLN A 117 -13.92 1.84 17.97
CA GLN A 117 -12.97 1.02 18.72
C GLN A 117 -13.65 -0.24 19.27
N ALA A 118 -14.88 -0.11 19.79
CA ALA A 118 -15.64 -1.26 20.28
C ALA A 118 -15.82 -2.36 19.21
N LEU A 119 -16.07 -1.98 17.95
CA LEU A 119 -16.19 -2.93 16.84
C LEU A 119 -14.86 -3.67 16.53
N LEU A 120 -13.71 -3.04 16.79
CA LEU A 120 -12.40 -3.67 16.61
C LEU A 120 -12.06 -4.63 17.76
N ASP A 121 -12.50 -4.30 18.98
CA ASP A 121 -12.26 -5.11 20.18
C ASP A 121 -13.15 -6.38 20.25
N GLU A 122 -14.22 -6.43 19.44
CA GLU A 122 -15.14 -7.56 19.33
C GLU A 122 -14.62 -8.73 18.46
N ALA A 123 -13.55 -8.51 17.68
CA ALA A 123 -12.99 -9.47 16.71
C ALA A 123 -11.84 -10.31 17.29
#